data_AF-A0A9N9H8P1-F1
#
_entry.id   AF-A0A9N9H8P1-F1
#
_cell.length_a   1.000
_cell.length_b   1.000
_cell.length_c   1.000
_cell.angle_alpha   90.00
_cell.angle_beta   90.00
_cell.angle_gamma   90.00
#
_symmetry.space_group_name_H-M   'P 1'
#
loop_
_entity.id
_entity.type
_entity.pdbx_description
1 polymer ?
#
loop_
_entity_poly.entity_id
_entity_poly.type
_entity_poly.pdbx_seq_one_letter_code
_entity_poly.pdbx_strand_id
1 'polypeptide(L)'
;MSEEVARIITDLLTTEPAYVNVTPPPYDAWETYEEKVARTLSCLRRATYLGQRTETLVMAYYLGQLVEGTGPRNCLTLHYRLGSLRIYYLFQRWGIEQIYRTEYVTFNKIKRLSAREYRVLVE
;
A
#
# COMPACT_ATOMS: atom_id res chain seq x y z
N MET A 1 -2.08 -21.56 9.91
CA MET A 1 -2.42 -20.26 9.30
C MET A 1 -3.10 -19.44 10.38
N SER A 2 -2.72 -18.18 10.60
CA SER A 2 -3.34 -17.36 11.65
C SER A 2 -4.72 -16.87 11.21
N GLU A 3 -5.61 -16.63 12.17
CA GLU A 3 -6.96 -16.10 11.92
C GLU A 3 -6.91 -14.75 11.18
N GLU A 4 -5.94 -13.90 11.54
CA GLU A 4 -5.70 -12.61 10.88
C GLU A 4 -5.41 -12.77 9.38
N VAL A 5 -4.56 -13.74 9.01
CA VAL A 5 -4.23 -14.02 7.61
C VAL A 5 -5.44 -14.53 6.85
N ALA A 6 -6.24 -15.43 7.45
CA ALA A 6 -7.46 -15.94 6.81
C ALA A 6 -8.48 -14.83 6.53
N ARG A 7 -8.63 -13.86 7.45
CA ARG A 7 -9.51 -12.70 7.25
C ARG A 7 -8.99 -11.78 6.15
N ILE A 8 -7.68 -11.53 6.09
CA ILE A 8 -7.06 -10.76 5.00
C ILE A 8 -7.29 -11.44 3.65
N ILE A 9 -7.10 -12.76 3.55
CA ILE A 9 -7.35 -13.50 2.31
C ILE A 9 -8.80 -13.37 1.87
N THR A 10 -9.74 -13.55 2.80
CA THR A 10 -11.17 -13.41 2.51
C THR A 10 -11.50 -12.00 2.00
N ASP A 11 -10.95 -10.98 2.64
CA ASP A 11 -11.13 -9.57 2.25
C ASP A 11 -10.52 -9.27 0.87
N LEU A 12 -9.36 -9.85 0.55
CA LEU A 12 -8.71 -9.75 -0.76
C LEU A 12 -9.50 -10.45 -1.88
N LEU A 13 -10.39 -11.39 -1.56
CA LEU A 13 -11.24 -12.07 -2.53
C LEU A 13 -12.55 -11.30 -2.83
N THR A 14 -12.78 -10.17 -2.18
CA THR A 14 -13.97 -9.33 -2.41
C THR A 14 -13.98 -8.79 -3.85
N THR A 15 -15.07 -9.01 -4.58
CA THR A 15 -15.20 -8.60 -5.98
C THR A 15 -16.01 -7.34 -6.18
N GLU A 16 -16.76 -6.90 -5.17
CA GLU A 16 -17.54 -5.67 -5.20
C GLU A 16 -16.77 -4.48 -4.60
N PRO A 17 -16.96 -3.26 -5.12
CA PRO A 17 -17.72 -2.94 -6.34
C PRO A 17 -16.99 -3.40 -7.61
N ALA A 18 -17.77 -3.79 -8.63
CA ALA A 18 -17.23 -4.21 -9.93
C ALA A 18 -16.33 -3.13 -10.58
N TYR A 19 -16.76 -1.87 -10.52
CA TYR A 19 -16.05 -0.72 -11.05
C TYR A 19 -15.57 0.19 -9.91
N VAL A 20 -14.29 0.55 -9.95
CA VAL A 20 -13.67 1.44 -8.96
C VAL A 20 -12.99 2.59 -9.70
N ASN A 21 -13.08 3.79 -9.13
CA ASN A 21 -12.33 4.93 -9.62
C ASN A 21 -11.01 5.04 -8.84
N VAL A 22 -9.91 4.68 -9.50
CA VAL A 22 -8.58 4.69 -8.87
C VAL A 22 -8.05 6.11 -8.82
N THR A 23 -7.82 6.62 -7.60
CA THR A 23 -7.09 7.87 -7.37
C THR A 23 -5.72 7.80 -8.06
N PRO A 24 -5.37 8.75 -8.96
CA PRO A 24 -4.09 8.76 -9.64
C PRO A 24 -2.93 9.03 -8.67
N PRO A 25 -1.67 8.79 -9.09
CA PRO A 25 -0.50 9.17 -8.30
C PRO A 25 -0.52 10.65 -7.94
N PRO A 26 -0.06 11.05 -6.75
CA PRO A 26 -0.13 12.44 -6.30
C PRO A 26 0.94 13.33 -6.95
N TYR A 27 1.72 12.82 -7.89
CA TYR A 27 2.89 13.48 -8.48
C TYR A 27 2.84 13.40 -10.01
N ASP A 28 3.55 14.33 -10.64
CA ASP A 28 3.66 14.44 -12.08
C ASP A 28 4.87 13.69 -12.63
N ALA A 29 4.86 13.38 -13.93
CA ALA A 29 5.91 12.62 -14.58
C ALA A 29 7.28 13.33 -14.57
N TRP A 30 7.28 14.67 -14.67
CA TRP A 30 8.48 15.52 -14.73
C TRP A 30 9.12 15.81 -13.37
N GLU A 31 8.47 15.47 -12.26
CA GLU A 31 9.06 15.63 -10.93
C GLU A 31 10.26 14.69 -10.75
N THR A 32 11.25 15.17 -9.99
CA THR A 32 12.39 14.37 -9.54
C THR A 32 11.91 13.22 -8.65
N TYR A 33 12.75 12.20 -8.50
CA TYR A 33 12.42 11.06 -7.64
C TYR A 33 12.15 11.50 -6.19
N GLU A 34 13.00 12.39 -5.66
CA GLU A 34 12.91 12.92 -4.31
C GLU A 34 11.61 13.69 -4.09
N GLU A 35 11.19 14.50 -5.06
CA GLU A 35 9.90 15.22 -5.01
C GLU A 35 8.71 14.26 -5.02
N LYS A 36 8.72 13.25 -5.89
CA LYS A 36 7.69 12.20 -5.95
C LYS A 36 7.55 11.48 -4.61
N VAL A 37 8.68 11.09 -4.00
CA VAL A 37 8.70 10.44 -2.69
C VAL A 37 8.18 11.37 -1.60
N ALA A 38 8.67 12.62 -1.54
CA ALA A 38 8.27 13.59 -0.53
C ALA A 38 6.78 13.90 -0.59
N ARG A 39 6.23 14.11 -1.79
CA ARG A 39 4.81 14.38 -2.01
C ARG A 39 3.95 13.19 -1.62
N THR A 40 4.30 11.98 -2.10
CA THR A 40 3.56 10.76 -1.76
C THR A 40 3.59 10.47 -0.26
N LEU A 41 4.74 10.65 0.39
CA LEU A 41 4.87 10.49 1.83
C LEU A 41 4.01 11.52 2.61
N SER A 42 3.95 12.76 2.14
CA SER A 42 3.11 13.80 2.73
C SER A 42 1.63 13.41 2.66
N CYS A 43 1.15 12.97 1.49
CA CYS A 43 -0.21 12.47 1.31
C CYS A 43 -0.50 11.25 2.18
N LEU A 44 0.42 10.28 2.24
CA LEU A 44 0.29 9.10 3.09
C LEU A 44 0.15 9.46 4.58
N ARG A 45 0.98 10.38 5.08
CA ARG A 45 0.92 10.86 6.47
C ARG A 45 -0.41 11.53 6.76
N ARG A 46 -0.87 12.42 5.86
CA ARG A 46 -2.16 13.10 5.98
C ARG A 46 -3.32 12.10 6.00
N ALA A 47 -3.38 11.18 5.05
CA ALA A 47 -4.43 10.16 4.97
C ALA A 47 -4.46 9.28 6.24
N THR A 48 -3.28 8.88 6.72
CA THR A 48 -3.14 8.11 7.98
C THR A 48 -3.66 8.90 9.17
N TYR A 49 -3.30 10.18 9.27
CA TYR A 49 -3.76 11.07 10.35
C TYR A 49 -5.28 11.28 10.32
N LEU A 50 -5.87 11.40 9.13
CA LEU A 50 -7.31 11.57 8.94
C LEU A 50 -8.12 10.26 9.03
N GLY A 51 -7.47 9.12 9.27
CA GLY A 51 -8.15 7.82 9.34
C GLY A 51 -8.71 7.33 8.00
N GLN A 52 -8.22 7.86 6.88
CA GLN A 52 -8.70 7.53 5.54
C GLN A 52 -8.06 6.23 5.03
N ARG A 53 -8.62 5.09 5.45
CA ARG A 53 -8.06 3.75 5.19
C ARG A 53 -7.68 3.51 3.72
N THR A 54 -8.61 3.71 2.80
CA THR A 54 -8.40 3.49 1.35
C THR A 54 -7.27 4.37 0.84
N GLU A 55 -7.31 5.67 1.14
CA GLU A 55 -6.30 6.63 0.71
C GLU A 55 -4.91 6.30 1.30
N THR A 56 -4.84 5.87 2.56
CA THR A 56 -3.60 5.38 3.18
C THR A 56 -3.01 4.21 2.39
N LEU A 57 -3.83 3.24 1.98
CA LEU A 57 -3.37 2.08 1.22
C LEU A 57 -2.93 2.47 -0.19
N VAL A 58 -3.67 3.34 -0.87
CA VAL A 58 -3.32 3.84 -2.21
C VAL A 58 -2.00 4.61 -2.18
N MET A 59 -1.83 5.54 -1.23
CA MET A 59 -0.58 6.30 -1.10
C MET A 59 0.59 5.39 -0.68
N ALA A 60 0.35 4.37 0.14
CA ALA A 60 1.36 3.37 0.48
C ALA A 60 1.73 2.48 -0.72
N TYR A 61 0.77 2.16 -1.59
CA TYR A 61 1.04 1.44 -2.84
C TYR A 61 1.97 2.25 -3.74
N TYR A 62 1.63 3.52 -4.02
CA TYR A 62 2.47 4.39 -4.85
C TYR A 62 3.85 4.65 -4.23
N LEU A 63 3.92 4.83 -2.91
CA LEU A 63 5.20 4.99 -2.23
C LEU A 63 6.04 3.71 -2.32
N GLY A 64 5.43 2.54 -2.20
CA GLY A 64 6.11 1.25 -2.34
C GLY A 64 6.66 1.04 -3.75
N GLN A 65 5.89 1.43 -4.78
CA GLN A 65 6.33 1.41 -6.17
C GLN A 65 7.56 2.28 -6.41
N LEU A 66 7.56 3.52 -5.89
CA LEU A 66 8.72 4.41 -5.98
C LEU A 66 9.96 3.79 -5.29
N VAL A 67 9.76 3.25 -4.07
CA VAL A 67 10.85 2.66 -3.27
C VAL A 67 11.47 1.41 -3.92
N GLU A 68 10.66 0.64 -4.64
CA GLU A 68 11.13 -0.52 -5.39
C GLU A 68 11.95 -0.10 -6.62
N GLY A 69 11.46 0.90 -7.37
CA GLY A 69 11.96 1.33 -8.67
C GLY A 69 13.26 2.15 -8.71
N THR A 70 14.25 1.89 -7.84
CA THR A 70 15.67 2.37 -7.91
C THR A 70 16.09 3.68 -7.24
N GLY A 71 15.24 4.44 -6.55
CA GLY A 71 15.71 5.68 -5.90
C GLY A 71 16.30 5.52 -4.48
N PRO A 72 16.96 6.55 -3.93
CA PRO A 72 17.65 6.50 -2.65
C PRO A 72 16.75 6.00 -1.51
N ARG A 73 17.10 4.83 -0.97
CA ARG A 73 16.35 4.12 0.09
C ARG A 73 16.39 4.81 1.46
N ASN A 74 17.14 5.91 1.57
CA ASN A 74 17.47 6.58 2.83
C ASN A 74 16.50 7.72 3.15
N CYS A 75 15.58 8.07 2.24
CA CYS A 75 14.65 9.19 2.41
C CYS A 75 13.45 8.86 3.32
N LEU A 76 13.28 7.59 3.72
CA LEU A 76 12.12 7.10 4.46
C LEU A 76 12.52 6.44 5.77
N THR A 77 11.69 6.61 6.80
CA THR A 77 11.79 5.81 8.01
C THR A 77 11.47 4.34 7.70
N LEU A 78 12.04 3.42 8.49
CA LEU A 78 11.79 1.98 8.34
C LEU A 78 10.28 1.66 8.35
N HIS A 79 9.49 2.39 9.14
CA HIS A 79 8.04 2.25 9.22
C HIS A 79 7.37 2.42 7.85
N TYR A 80 7.60 3.55 7.18
CA TYR A 80 6.97 3.85 5.90
C TYR A 80 7.56 3.01 4.78
N ARG A 81 8.88 2.76 4.80
CA ARG A 81 9.54 1.92 3.80
C ARG A 81 9.01 0.48 3.80
N LEU A 82 9.00 -0.17 4.96
CA LEU A 82 8.57 -1.57 5.07
C LEU A 82 7.08 -1.73 4.77
N GLY A 83 6.23 -0.86 5.35
CA GLY A 83 4.79 -0.94 5.15
C GLY A 83 4.42 -0.69 3.69
N SER A 84 4.98 0.33 3.07
CA SER A 84 4.67 0.69 1.67
C SER A 84 5.13 -0.39 0.69
N LEU A 85 6.34 -0.95 0.86
CA LEU A 85 6.80 -2.07 0.02
C LEU A 85 5.88 -3.29 0.14
N ARG A 86 5.41 -3.60 1.36
CA ARG A 86 4.47 -4.72 1.54
C ARG A 86 3.09 -4.44 0.95
N ILE A 87 2.59 -3.21 1.03
CA ILE A 87 1.34 -2.86 0.35
C ILE A 87 1.52 -2.95 -1.17
N TYR A 88 2.62 -2.43 -1.71
CA TYR A 88 2.93 -2.50 -3.13
C TYR A 88 2.96 -3.95 -3.63
N TYR A 89 3.80 -4.81 -3.07
CA TYR A 89 3.89 -6.20 -3.53
C TYR A 89 2.59 -6.99 -3.33
N LEU A 90 1.83 -6.72 -2.27
CA LEU A 90 0.52 -7.34 -2.09
C LEU A 90 -0.40 -6.98 -3.26
N PHE A 91 -0.63 -5.69 -3.49
CA PHE A 91 -1.59 -5.24 -4.50
C PHE A 91 -1.02 -5.23 -5.93
N GLN A 92 0.28 -5.42 -6.12
CA GLN A 92 0.86 -5.65 -7.46
C GLN A 92 0.32 -6.93 -8.09
N ARG A 93 0.07 -7.97 -7.29
CA ARG A 93 -0.55 -9.22 -7.75
C ARG A 93 -2.04 -9.07 -8.05
N TRP A 94 -2.76 -8.30 -7.23
CA TRP A 94 -4.23 -8.19 -7.30
C TRP A 94 -4.74 -7.02 -8.16
N GLY A 95 -3.89 -6.04 -8.45
CA GLY A 95 -4.29 -4.74 -8.97
C GLY A 95 -4.54 -3.71 -7.87
N ILE A 96 -4.25 -2.44 -8.15
CA ILE A 96 -4.47 -1.34 -7.21
C ILE A 96 -5.97 -1.13 -6.93
N GLU A 97 -6.82 -1.50 -7.90
CA GLU A 97 -8.27 -1.51 -7.82
C GLU A 97 -8.77 -2.30 -6.61
N GLN A 98 -8.07 -3.38 -6.26
CA GLN A 98 -8.46 -4.27 -5.17
C GLN A 98 -8.40 -3.57 -3.81
N ILE A 99 -7.61 -2.50 -3.65
CA ILE A 99 -7.59 -1.68 -2.44
C ILE A 99 -8.99 -1.13 -2.12
N TYR A 100 -9.74 -0.74 -3.14
CA TYR A 100 -11.08 -0.16 -3.01
C TYR A 100 -12.16 -1.19 -2.68
N ARG A 101 -11.88 -2.48 -2.90
CA ARG A 101 -12.79 -3.60 -2.60
C ARG A 101 -12.58 -4.15 -1.19
N THR A 102 -11.37 -4.01 -0.66
CA THR A 102 -11.06 -4.42 0.72
C THR A 102 -11.74 -3.51 1.74
N GLU A 103 -12.19 -4.07 2.85
CA GLU A 103 -12.68 -3.32 4.02
C GLU A 103 -11.84 -3.59 5.28
N TYR A 104 -11.28 -4.79 5.39
CA TYR A 104 -10.53 -5.25 6.56
C TYR A 104 -9.04 -4.88 6.50
N VAL A 105 -8.45 -4.93 5.32
CA VAL A 105 -7.02 -4.65 5.12
C VAL A 105 -6.71 -3.21 5.53
N THR A 106 -5.64 -3.04 6.32
CA THR A 106 -5.09 -1.75 6.70
C THR A 106 -3.56 -1.78 6.60
N PHE A 107 -2.95 -0.60 6.45
CA PHE A 107 -1.50 -0.45 6.41
C PHE A 107 -0.81 -1.12 7.62
N ASN A 108 -1.34 -0.90 8.81
CA ASN A 108 -0.76 -1.44 10.04
C ASN A 108 -0.87 -2.96 10.14
N LYS A 109 -1.98 -3.56 9.68
CA LYS A 109 -2.13 -5.02 9.64
C LYS A 109 -1.06 -5.65 8.76
N ILE A 110 -0.95 -5.21 7.51
CA ILE A 110 0.03 -5.75 6.55
C ILE A 110 1.48 -5.52 7.00
N LYS A 111 1.79 -4.32 7.54
CA LYS A 111 3.13 -4.01 8.06
C LYS A 111 3.53 -4.89 9.26
N ARG A 112 2.57 -5.32 10.09
CA ARG A 112 2.83 -6.10 11.32
C ARG A 112 2.93 -7.60 11.10
N LEU A 113 2.49 -8.13 9.95
CA LEU A 113 2.59 -9.55 9.65
C LEU A 113 4.04 -10.04 9.78
N SER A 114 4.24 -11.25 10.28
CA SER A 114 5.55 -11.90 10.20
C SER A 114 5.95 -12.12 8.74
N ALA A 115 7.24 -12.29 8.47
CA ALA A 115 7.71 -12.59 7.10
C ALA A 115 7.12 -13.91 6.56
N ARG A 116 6.75 -14.85 7.43
CA ARG A 116 6.08 -16.11 7.05
C ARG A 116 4.63 -15.86 6.65
N GLU A 117 3.88 -15.12 7.47
CA GLU A 117 2.48 -14.80 7.18
C GLU A 117 2.34 -13.93 5.94
N TYR A 118 3.21 -12.94 5.79
CA TYR A 118 3.18 -12.06 4.63
C TYR A 118 3.45 -12.82 3.32
N ARG A 119 4.37 -13.79 3.32
CA ARG A 119 4.66 -14.64 2.15
C ARG A 119 3.42 -15.39 1.66
N VAL A 120 2.60 -15.92 2.57
CA VAL A 120 1.35 -16.61 2.24
C VAL A 120 0.36 -15.72 1.46
N LEU A 121 0.45 -14.39 1.59
CA LEU A 121 -0.43 -13.46 0.88
C LEU A 121 0.05 -13.08 -0.52
N VAL A 122 1.35 -13.25 -0.81
CA VAL A 122 1.97 -12.76 -2.05
C VAL A 122 2.47 -13.87 -2.96
N GLU A 123 2.84 -15.04 -2.41
CA GLU A 123 3.19 -16.28 -3.14
C GLU A 123 1.94 -17.07 -3.53
#